data_AF-A0A9P4U6S0-F1
#
_entry.id   AF-A0A9P4U6S0-F1
#
_cell.length_a   1.000
_cell.length_b   1.000
_cell.length_c   1.000
_cell.angle_alpha   90.00
_cell.angle_beta   90.00
_cell.angle_gamma   90.00
#
_symmetry.space_group_name_H-M   'P 1'
#
loop_
_entity.id
_entity.type
_entity.pdbx_description
1 polymer ?
#
loop_
_entity_poly.entity_id
_entity_poly.type
_entity_poly.pdbx_seq_one_letter_code
_entity_poly.pdbx_strand_id
1 'polypeptide(L)'
;MAPSSGNRADTVSISSDDTPLPSYIARRFDLGFDADDVSALITSIDASQDHASTPGLPKLPAEVLFHIVDFVPLDYILEWRLVCRGFRDCIDGPIMYNCIKRAEIIGLVAAPGTLQWAGIPAELHEHLTYMRCSFERLEDSMEAMRPRLTNTRWGALHAVFCIDDGWRHQFLLAEMLSAERHKAHNFHFLMERLHLEGSADGFGKMRWCMRLDSAVLDLEFPIQALRDKLILDLPSKRVTIEWKELLFRFIQGETQLRTIREQKRDSKFSFSREEDCLRETRRRRLRASLDESNSDHSLTRWALSTLPGLFGKRQNHEPAEEFDILRRSEDSAIAFLMPARKEAGMSKTERDRLWQLAKDYSDMNDALNHIGKLHTEWQNTLLATTTPVPNSVDPTPQNNPFKWSDEERQRKEAQVLKWKAQQQNIQQVARLLEESIEVVSVPENAFDDSGSDI
;
A
#
# COMPACT_ATOMS: atom_id res chain seq x y z
N MET A 1 8.69 -88.58 8.75
CA MET A 1 9.77 -87.62 8.42
C MET A 1 9.12 -86.30 8.02
N ALA A 2 9.23 -85.29 8.89
CA ALA A 2 9.05 -83.88 8.54
C ALA A 2 10.39 -83.36 7.94
N PRO A 3 10.53 -82.17 7.29
CA PRO A 3 9.78 -80.94 7.63
C PRO A 3 9.48 -79.92 6.48
N SER A 4 8.78 -78.85 6.90
CA SER A 4 8.84 -77.44 6.42
C SER A 4 8.28 -77.11 5.03
N SER A 5 7.67 -75.95 4.76
CA SER A 5 7.21 -74.76 5.52
C SER A 5 6.66 -73.78 4.46
N GLY A 6 5.62 -72.99 4.74
CA GLY A 6 5.24 -71.92 3.80
C GLY A 6 3.92 -71.20 4.07
N ASN A 7 3.83 -70.57 5.24
CA ASN A 7 2.96 -69.49 5.68
C ASN A 7 1.80 -69.00 4.78
N ARG A 8 0.58 -69.19 5.31
CA ARG A 8 -0.58 -68.32 5.11
C ARG A 8 -0.18 -66.88 5.45
N ALA A 9 -0.33 -65.97 4.48
CA ALA A 9 -0.35 -64.54 4.75
C ALA A 9 -1.67 -64.24 5.47
N ASP A 10 -1.57 -64.01 6.78
CA ASP A 10 -2.62 -63.37 7.55
C ASP A 10 -2.79 -61.93 7.05
N THR A 11 -4.03 -61.64 6.68
CA THR A 11 -4.60 -60.31 6.57
C THR A 11 -4.24 -59.45 7.78
N VAL A 12 -3.38 -58.45 7.58
CA VAL A 12 -3.43 -57.23 8.38
C VAL A 12 -4.34 -56.28 7.60
N SER A 13 -5.63 -56.36 7.88
CA SER A 13 -6.54 -55.26 7.65
C SER A 13 -6.07 -54.10 8.51
N ILE A 14 -5.39 -53.13 7.92
CA ILE A 14 -5.22 -51.81 8.52
C ILE A 14 -6.64 -51.27 8.64
N SER A 15 -7.19 -51.29 9.85
CA SER A 15 -8.41 -50.58 10.18
C SER A 15 -8.16 -49.11 9.88
N SER A 16 -8.72 -48.62 8.78
CA SER A 16 -8.99 -47.20 8.62
C SER A 16 -9.98 -46.84 9.72
N ASP A 17 -9.47 -46.38 10.86
CA ASP A 17 -10.27 -45.61 11.80
C ASP A 17 -10.63 -44.32 11.08
N ASP A 18 -11.71 -44.39 10.30
CA ASP A 18 -12.45 -43.27 9.72
C ASP A 18 -13.01 -42.45 10.88
N THR A 19 -12.13 -41.75 11.58
CA THR A 19 -12.52 -40.74 12.54
C THR A 19 -12.90 -39.53 11.69
N PRO A 20 -14.19 -39.21 11.52
CA PRO A 20 -14.57 -38.12 10.65
C PRO A 20 -13.96 -36.82 11.20
N LEU A 21 -13.15 -36.18 10.38
CA LEU A 21 -12.53 -34.90 10.73
C LEU A 21 -13.61 -33.92 11.19
N PRO A 22 -13.32 -33.10 12.21
CA PRO A 22 -14.25 -32.06 12.62
C PRO A 22 -14.67 -31.21 11.42
N SER A 23 -15.96 -30.88 11.33
CA SER A 23 -16.57 -30.24 10.16
C SER A 23 -15.94 -28.89 9.77
N TYR A 24 -15.24 -28.24 10.70
CA TYR A 24 -14.49 -27.00 10.46
C TYR A 24 -13.15 -27.21 9.73
N ILE A 25 -12.60 -28.42 9.73
CA ILE A 25 -11.36 -28.82 9.02
C ILE A 25 -11.70 -29.44 7.67
N ALA A 26 -12.76 -30.26 7.60
CA ALA A 26 -13.13 -31.03 6.41
C ALA A 26 -13.37 -30.18 5.14
N ARG A 27 -13.71 -28.89 5.27
CA ARG A 27 -13.95 -27.98 4.13
C ARG A 27 -12.67 -27.37 3.53
N ARG A 28 -11.50 -27.61 4.12
CA ARG A 28 -10.22 -26.97 3.76
C ARG A 28 -9.17 -27.96 3.23
N PHE A 29 -9.61 -29.20 2.94
CA PHE A 29 -8.76 -30.33 2.57
C PHE A 29 -8.11 -30.25 1.18
N ASP A 30 -8.45 -29.23 0.38
CA ASP A 30 -7.85 -29.00 -0.94
C ASP A 30 -6.38 -28.52 -0.89
N LEU A 31 -5.78 -28.43 0.29
CA LEU A 31 -4.37 -28.04 0.49
C LEU A 31 -3.37 -29.21 0.31
N GLY A 32 -3.84 -30.40 -0.07
CA GLY A 32 -2.98 -31.56 -0.33
C GLY A 32 -2.48 -32.30 0.90
N PHE A 33 -3.07 -32.06 2.08
CA PHE A 33 -2.87 -32.84 3.29
C PHE A 33 -4.00 -33.85 3.43
N ASP A 34 -3.69 -35.11 3.73
CA ASP A 34 -4.71 -36.11 4.02
C ASP A 34 -5.10 -36.15 5.52
N ALA A 35 -6.11 -36.96 5.87
CA ALA A 35 -6.62 -37.06 7.24
C ALA A 35 -5.57 -37.66 8.20
N ASP A 36 -4.71 -38.51 7.65
CA ASP A 36 -3.65 -39.19 8.37
C ASP A 36 -2.51 -38.20 8.65
N ASP A 37 -2.19 -37.29 7.73
CA ASP A 37 -1.20 -36.22 7.93
C ASP A 37 -1.60 -35.28 9.07
N VAL A 38 -2.87 -34.84 9.10
CA VAL A 38 -3.37 -33.93 10.14
C VAL A 38 -3.42 -34.62 11.50
N SER A 39 -3.87 -35.89 11.55
CA SER A 39 -3.90 -36.65 12.79
C SER A 39 -2.49 -36.97 13.29
N ALA A 40 -1.55 -37.31 12.41
CA ALA A 40 -0.14 -37.52 12.74
C ALA A 40 0.51 -36.24 13.29
N LEU A 41 0.16 -35.08 12.74
CA LEU A 41 0.65 -33.78 13.20
C LEU A 41 0.12 -33.40 14.58
N ILE A 42 -1.19 -33.57 14.83
CA ILE A 42 -1.81 -33.35 16.15
C ILE A 42 -1.17 -34.29 17.18
N THR A 43 -1.07 -35.58 16.84
CA THR A 43 -0.42 -36.60 17.67
C THR A 43 1.08 -36.32 17.86
N SER A 44 1.71 -35.56 16.96
CA SER A 44 3.11 -35.13 17.09
C SER A 44 3.25 -34.02 18.13
N ILE A 45 2.35 -33.04 18.08
CA ILE A 45 2.31 -31.94 19.06
C ILE A 45 2.00 -32.51 20.44
N ASP A 46 1.00 -33.38 20.57
CA ASP A 46 0.61 -33.96 21.85
C ASP A 46 1.74 -34.86 22.41
N ALA A 47 2.37 -35.69 21.58
CA ALA A 47 3.50 -36.52 22.00
C ALA A 47 4.75 -35.69 22.38
N SER A 48 4.96 -34.51 21.79
CA SER A 48 6.06 -33.62 22.19
C SER A 48 5.90 -33.05 23.60
N GLN A 49 4.65 -32.98 24.10
CA GLN A 49 4.35 -32.55 25.46
C GLN A 49 4.32 -33.70 26.48
N ASP A 50 4.30 -34.96 26.00
CA ASP A 50 4.15 -36.14 26.83
C ASP A 50 5.44 -36.99 26.81
N HIS A 51 6.37 -36.69 27.73
CA HIS A 51 7.71 -37.31 27.81
C HIS A 51 7.71 -38.83 28.09
N ALA A 52 6.55 -39.44 28.31
CA ALA A 52 6.41 -40.86 28.66
C ALA A 52 6.23 -41.79 27.45
N SER A 53 5.94 -41.27 26.25
CA SER A 53 5.59 -42.09 25.08
C SER A 53 6.66 -42.05 23.98
N THR A 54 7.25 -43.20 23.67
CA THR A 54 8.20 -43.34 22.54
C THR A 54 7.44 -43.21 21.21
N PRO A 55 7.77 -42.23 20.35
CA PRO A 55 7.07 -42.04 19.09
C PRO A 55 7.47 -43.10 18.06
N GLY A 56 6.48 -43.77 17.46
CA GLY A 56 6.68 -44.82 16.44
C GLY A 56 7.03 -44.33 15.03
N LEU A 57 7.07 -43.02 14.79
CA LEU A 57 7.48 -42.37 13.54
C LEU A 57 8.42 -41.19 13.84
N PRO A 58 9.36 -40.86 12.94
CA PRO A 58 10.19 -39.66 13.08
C PRO A 58 9.31 -38.42 13.03
N LYS A 59 9.06 -37.83 14.19
CA LYS A 59 8.21 -36.66 14.40
C LYS A 59 9.07 -35.40 14.42
N LEU A 60 8.66 -34.37 13.68
CA LEU A 60 9.27 -33.04 13.81
C LEU A 60 8.88 -32.44 15.17
N PRO A 61 9.83 -31.88 15.94
CA PRO A 61 9.51 -31.14 17.15
C PRO A 61 8.55 -29.98 16.86
N ALA A 62 7.68 -29.65 17.83
CA ALA A 62 6.69 -28.59 17.68
C ALA A 62 7.34 -27.23 17.36
N GLU A 63 8.54 -26.99 17.86
CA GLU A 63 9.34 -25.79 17.59
C GLU A 63 9.69 -25.67 16.11
N VAL A 64 10.03 -26.78 15.44
CA VAL A 64 10.33 -26.79 14.00
C VAL A 64 9.06 -26.50 13.20
N LEU A 65 7.93 -27.07 13.61
CA LEU A 65 6.64 -26.83 12.96
C LEU A 65 6.21 -25.37 13.10
N PHE A 66 6.33 -24.77 14.29
CA PHE A 66 6.04 -23.35 14.50
C PHE A 66 6.99 -22.45 13.72
N HIS A 67 8.27 -22.83 13.62
CA HIS A 67 9.22 -22.10 12.80
C HIS A 67 8.86 -22.16 11.31
N ILE A 68 8.31 -23.27 10.82
CA ILE A 68 7.80 -23.36 9.44
C ILE A 68 6.64 -22.38 9.23
N VAL A 69 5.74 -22.23 10.21
CA VAL A 69 4.60 -21.31 10.09
C VAL A 69 5.04 -19.85 10.01
N ASP A 70 6.17 -19.46 10.61
CA ASP A 70 6.74 -18.11 10.43
C ASP A 70 7.07 -17.77 8.96
N PHE A 71 7.29 -18.79 8.11
CA PHE A 71 7.56 -18.62 6.68
C PHE A 71 6.33 -18.77 5.78
N VAL A 72 5.17 -19.10 6.35
CA VAL A 72 3.92 -19.21 5.59
C VAL A 72 3.51 -17.81 5.12
N PRO A 73 3.19 -17.62 3.82
CA PRO A 73 2.71 -16.33 3.34
C PRO A 73 1.45 -15.88 4.07
N LEU A 74 1.33 -14.57 4.30
CA LEU A 74 0.30 -13.97 5.13
C LEU A 74 -1.12 -14.37 4.73
N ASP A 75 -1.38 -14.53 3.44
CA ASP A 75 -2.67 -14.87 2.84
C ASP A 75 -3.07 -16.36 2.97
N TYR A 76 -2.18 -17.19 3.52
CA TYR A 76 -2.44 -18.61 3.84
C TYR A 76 -2.46 -18.88 5.36
N ILE A 77 -1.96 -17.96 6.18
CA ILE A 77 -1.74 -18.21 7.62
C ILE A 77 -3.03 -18.58 8.38
N LEU A 78 -4.18 -18.06 7.97
CA LEU A 78 -5.46 -18.35 8.64
C LEU A 78 -5.94 -19.78 8.42
N GLU A 79 -5.46 -20.48 7.39
CA GLU A 79 -5.79 -21.89 7.15
C GLU A 79 -5.04 -22.78 8.13
N TRP A 80 -3.76 -22.47 8.38
CA TRP A 80 -2.94 -23.11 9.41
C TRP A 80 -3.51 -22.94 10.82
N ARG A 81 -4.14 -21.78 11.09
CA ARG A 81 -4.83 -21.51 12.36
C ARG A 81 -5.98 -22.49 12.67
N LEU A 82 -6.55 -23.14 11.65
CA LEU A 82 -7.67 -24.08 11.81
C LEU A 82 -7.21 -25.52 12.07
N VAL A 83 -5.94 -25.85 11.81
CA VAL A 83 -5.42 -27.22 11.85
C VAL A 83 -5.43 -27.77 13.28
N CYS A 84 -4.87 -27.04 14.24
CA CYS A 84 -4.86 -27.45 15.64
C CYS A 84 -4.78 -26.26 16.61
N ARG A 85 -4.97 -26.53 17.91
CA ARG A 85 -4.87 -25.50 18.96
C ARG A 85 -3.47 -24.92 19.06
N GLY A 86 -2.41 -25.73 18.91
CA GLY A 86 -1.03 -25.26 18.98
C GLY A 86 -0.71 -24.20 17.92
N PHE A 87 -1.12 -24.41 16.67
CA PHE A 87 -0.97 -23.40 15.63
C PHE A 87 -1.82 -22.17 15.88
N ARG A 88 -3.03 -22.33 16.40
CA ARG A 88 -3.86 -21.18 16.79
C ARG A 88 -3.15 -20.30 17.81
N ASP A 89 -2.61 -20.89 18.87
CA ASP A 89 -1.95 -20.16 19.96
C ASP A 89 -0.62 -19.55 19.48
N CYS A 90 0.11 -20.23 18.59
CA CYS A 90 1.33 -19.71 17.95
C CYS A 90 1.04 -18.54 17.00
N ILE A 91 -0.01 -18.65 16.18
CA ILE A 91 -0.42 -17.61 15.24
C ILE A 91 -0.93 -16.38 15.98
N ASP A 92 -1.87 -16.57 16.92
CA ASP A 92 -2.51 -15.49 17.68
C ASP A 92 -1.54 -14.75 18.63
N GLY A 93 -0.36 -15.33 18.90
CA GLY A 93 0.68 -14.76 19.76
C GLY A 93 1.96 -14.39 19.01
N PRO A 94 3.01 -15.24 19.05
CA PRO A 94 4.31 -14.93 18.46
C PRO A 94 4.28 -14.48 16.99
N ILE A 95 3.49 -15.13 16.14
CA ILE A 95 3.52 -14.81 14.70
C ILE A 95 2.84 -13.47 14.44
N MET A 96 1.66 -13.22 15.01
CA MET A 96 1.02 -11.90 14.93
C MET A 96 1.90 -10.79 15.50
N TYR A 97 2.66 -11.07 16.57
CA TYR A 97 3.65 -10.14 17.09
C TYR A 97 4.80 -9.87 16.11
N ASN A 98 5.31 -10.90 15.43
CA ASN A 98 6.31 -10.72 14.39
C ASN A 98 5.77 -9.92 13.19
N CYS A 99 4.50 -10.15 12.82
CA CYS A 99 3.83 -9.39 11.77
C CYS A 99 3.70 -7.91 12.13
N ILE A 100 3.19 -7.56 13.32
CA ILE A 100 2.98 -6.14 13.68
C ILE A 100 4.29 -5.35 13.71
N LYS A 101 5.42 -5.98 14.08
CA LYS A 101 6.74 -5.35 14.06
C LYS A 101 7.22 -4.94 12.67
N ARG A 102 6.74 -5.62 11.62
CA ARG A 102 7.04 -5.32 10.22
C ARG A 102 5.98 -4.43 9.57
N ALA A 103 4.90 -4.13 10.28
CA ALA A 103 3.81 -3.35 9.75
C ALA A 103 4.17 -1.86 9.68
N GLU A 104 3.64 -1.21 8.66
CA GLU A 104 3.67 0.24 8.47
C GLU A 104 2.22 0.73 8.32
N ILE A 105 1.88 1.79 9.03
CA ILE A 105 0.57 2.44 8.92
C ILE A 105 0.74 3.69 8.07
N ILE A 106 -0.11 3.85 7.07
CA ILE A 106 -0.02 4.97 6.12
C ILE A 106 -1.32 5.75 6.15
N GLY A 107 -1.24 7.00 6.56
CA GLY A 107 -2.33 7.98 6.54
C GLY A 107 -2.34 8.77 5.23
N LEU A 108 -3.49 8.88 4.60
CA LEU A 108 -3.71 9.67 3.39
C LEU A 108 -4.18 11.07 3.79
N VAL A 109 -3.27 12.03 3.66
CA VAL A 109 -3.49 13.43 4.06
C VAL A 109 -4.36 14.15 3.02
N ALA A 110 -4.10 13.88 1.75
CA ALA A 110 -4.77 14.57 0.65
C ALA A 110 -4.99 13.67 -0.57
N ALA A 111 -6.07 13.93 -1.30
CA ALA A 111 -6.27 13.40 -2.63
C ALA A 111 -5.51 14.29 -3.66
N PRO A 112 -5.26 13.80 -4.88
CA PRO A 112 -4.65 14.61 -5.94
C PRO A 112 -5.40 15.95 -6.11
N GLY A 113 -4.65 17.06 -6.09
CA GLY A 113 -5.19 18.42 -6.23
C GLY A 113 -5.71 19.07 -4.95
N THR A 114 -5.95 18.33 -3.86
CA THR A 114 -6.41 18.94 -2.58
C THR A 114 -5.33 19.80 -1.94
N LEU A 115 -4.05 19.44 -2.08
CA LEU A 115 -2.92 20.22 -1.55
C LEU A 115 -2.78 21.57 -2.27
N GLN A 116 -3.11 21.63 -3.56
CA GLN A 116 -3.13 22.88 -4.32
C GLN A 116 -4.18 23.85 -3.77
N TRP A 117 -5.37 23.34 -3.43
CA TRP A 117 -6.43 24.13 -2.78
C TRP A 117 -6.02 24.65 -1.40
N ALA A 118 -5.16 23.92 -0.69
CA ALA A 118 -4.59 24.36 0.57
C ALA A 118 -3.44 25.37 0.42
N GLY A 119 -3.12 25.78 -0.81
CA GLY A 119 -2.05 26.75 -1.09
C GLY A 119 -0.64 26.18 -0.92
N ILE A 120 -0.49 24.85 -0.88
CA ILE A 120 0.80 24.19 -0.72
C ILE A 120 1.54 24.21 -2.07
N PRO A 121 2.86 24.52 -2.11
CA PRO A 121 3.67 24.43 -3.32
C PRO A 121 3.69 23.03 -3.91
N ALA A 122 3.70 22.91 -5.24
CA ALA A 122 3.69 21.63 -5.95
C ALA A 122 4.85 20.70 -5.54
N GLU A 123 6.01 21.28 -5.23
CA GLU A 123 7.21 20.57 -4.75
C GLU A 123 6.96 19.79 -3.46
N LEU A 124 6.08 20.28 -2.58
CA LEU A 124 5.76 19.63 -1.32
C LEU A 124 4.63 18.60 -1.44
N HIS A 125 3.92 18.55 -2.58
CA HIS A 125 2.72 17.72 -2.69
C HIS A 125 3.04 16.25 -2.49
N GLU A 126 4.09 15.74 -3.13
CA GLU A 126 4.47 14.33 -3.04
C GLU A 126 4.90 13.94 -1.64
N HIS A 127 5.63 14.81 -0.96
CA HIS A 127 6.10 14.58 0.40
C HIS A 127 4.97 14.61 1.42
N LEU A 128 3.90 15.35 1.16
CA LEU A 128 2.79 15.54 2.11
C LEU A 128 1.59 14.66 1.86
N THR A 129 1.46 14.07 0.67
CA THR A 129 0.28 13.26 0.32
C THR A 129 0.08 12.08 1.28
N TYR A 130 1.17 11.49 1.76
CA TYR A 130 1.16 10.28 2.60
C TYR A 130 1.98 10.45 3.86
N MET A 131 1.37 10.18 5.01
CA MET A 131 2.04 10.11 6.30
C MET A 131 2.36 8.66 6.62
N ARG A 132 3.65 8.31 6.60
CA ARG A 132 4.13 6.96 6.89
C ARG A 132 4.50 6.83 8.37
N CYS A 133 4.03 5.76 9.00
CA CYS A 133 4.26 5.49 10.41
C CYS A 133 4.82 4.08 10.59
N SER A 134 6.01 3.97 11.17
CA SER A 134 6.69 2.69 11.42
C SER A 134 6.42 2.18 12.83
N PHE A 135 6.30 0.87 13.02
CA PHE A 135 6.13 0.27 14.33
C PHE A 135 7.27 0.68 15.30
N GLU A 136 6.90 1.15 16.50
CA GLU A 136 7.83 1.51 17.57
C GLU A 136 7.79 0.46 18.69
N ARG A 137 6.62 0.23 19.28
CA ARG A 137 6.45 -0.67 20.44
C ARG A 137 5.00 -1.07 20.71
N LEU A 138 4.80 -1.93 21.71
CA LEU A 138 3.50 -2.30 22.25
C LEU A 138 3.28 -1.70 23.65
N GLU A 139 2.03 -1.32 23.97
CA GLU A 139 1.64 -0.69 25.25
C GLU A 139 0.30 -1.24 25.79
N ASP A 140 0.21 -1.39 27.12
CA ASP A 140 -0.92 -2.03 27.82
C ASP A 140 -1.99 -1.05 28.35
N SER A 141 -1.78 0.26 28.25
CA SER A 141 -2.76 1.28 28.65
C SER A 141 -2.30 2.67 28.19
N MET A 142 -3.23 3.49 27.72
CA MET A 142 -3.00 4.92 27.47
C MET A 142 -2.89 5.74 28.76
N GLU A 143 -3.43 5.22 29.88
CA GLU A 143 -3.39 5.86 31.19
C GLU A 143 -2.34 5.19 32.09
N ALA A 144 -1.40 5.98 32.58
CA ALA A 144 -0.27 5.58 33.42
C ALA A 144 -0.64 5.05 34.83
N MET A 145 -1.91 4.75 35.11
CA MET A 145 -2.34 4.22 36.41
C MET A 145 -2.48 2.70 36.38
N ARG A 146 -1.36 2.06 36.78
CA ARG A 146 -1.14 0.64 37.04
C ARG A 146 -0.84 -0.19 35.79
N PRO A 147 0.44 -0.60 35.61
CA PRO A 147 0.76 -1.62 34.62
C PRO A 147 0.10 -2.93 35.08
N ARG A 148 -1.02 -3.31 34.47
CA ARG A 148 -1.34 -4.73 34.35
C ARG A 148 -0.27 -5.28 33.42
N LEU A 149 0.83 -5.77 34.00
CA LEU A 149 1.83 -6.53 33.28
C LEU A 149 1.11 -7.71 32.63
N THR A 150 0.78 -7.59 31.34
CA THR A 150 0.53 -8.79 30.57
C THR A 150 1.85 -9.54 30.54
N ASN A 151 1.92 -10.73 31.16
CA ASN A 151 3.17 -11.48 31.34
C ASN A 151 3.84 -11.91 30.02
N THR A 152 3.22 -11.62 28.86
CA THR A 152 3.71 -12.00 27.54
C THR A 152 4.02 -10.76 26.71
N ARG A 153 5.11 -10.79 25.94
CA ARG A 153 5.57 -9.65 25.12
C ARG A 153 4.55 -9.17 24.08
N TRP A 154 3.59 -10.02 23.73
CA TRP A 154 2.49 -9.79 22.78
C TRP A 154 1.13 -9.70 23.47
N GLY A 155 1.10 -9.56 24.80
CA GLY A 155 -0.11 -9.42 25.58
C GLY A 155 -0.79 -8.07 25.43
N ALA A 156 0.01 -7.04 25.12
CA ALA A 156 -0.40 -5.64 25.01
C ALA A 156 -1.63 -5.41 24.13
N LEU A 157 -2.47 -4.45 24.55
CA LEU A 157 -3.66 -4.05 23.79
C LEU A 157 -3.33 -3.15 22.60
N HIS A 158 -2.40 -2.21 22.78
CA HIS A 158 -2.10 -1.18 21.78
C HIS A 158 -0.72 -1.35 21.16
N ALA A 159 -0.61 -0.99 19.88
CA ALA A 159 0.67 -0.79 19.19
C ALA A 159 0.86 0.70 18.90
N VAL A 160 2.07 1.18 19.16
CA VAL A 160 2.49 2.56 18.90
C VAL A 160 3.37 2.58 17.66
N PHE A 161 3.03 3.47 16.73
CA PHE A 161 3.76 3.73 15.51
C PHE A 161 4.32 5.15 15.56
N CYS A 162 5.58 5.30 15.16
CA CYS A 162 6.26 6.58 15.07
C CYS A 162 6.08 7.17 13.67
N ILE A 163 5.70 8.43 13.59
CA ILE A 163 5.55 9.19 12.34
C ILE A 163 6.93 9.55 11.79
N ASP A 164 7.13 9.38 10.48
CA ASP A 164 8.38 9.73 9.80
C ASP A 164 8.79 11.20 10.05
N ASP A 165 10.04 11.38 10.50
CA ASP A 165 10.58 12.70 10.84
C ASP A 165 10.70 13.61 9.61
N GLY A 166 11.03 13.04 8.45
CA GLY A 166 11.12 13.75 7.19
C GLY A 166 9.76 14.31 6.78
N TRP A 167 8.72 13.48 6.83
CA TRP A 167 7.35 13.90 6.60
C TRP A 167 6.94 15.03 7.56
N ARG A 168 7.20 14.88 8.87
CA ARG A 168 6.84 15.91 9.85
C ARG A 168 7.55 17.23 9.59
N HIS A 169 8.81 17.21 9.18
CA HIS A 169 9.55 18.42 8.84
C HIS A 169 8.89 19.16 7.66
N GLN A 170 8.56 18.44 6.58
CA GLN A 170 7.85 19.01 5.43
C GLN A 170 6.46 19.50 5.80
N PHE A 171 5.78 18.80 6.71
CA PHE A 171 4.47 19.17 7.19
C PHE A 171 4.49 20.51 7.93
N LEU A 172 5.44 20.71 8.84
CA LEU A 172 5.63 21.98 9.56
C LEU A 172 6.06 23.11 8.61
N LEU A 173 6.86 22.81 7.59
CA LEU A 173 7.22 23.78 6.55
C LEU A 173 5.98 24.26 5.79
N ALA A 174 5.11 23.34 5.37
CA ALA A 174 3.87 23.69 4.69
C ALA A 174 2.91 24.49 5.60
N GLU A 175 2.84 24.16 6.89
CA GLU A 175 2.06 24.93 7.87
C GLU A 175 2.55 26.39 7.95
N MET A 176 3.88 26.61 8.02
CA MET A 176 4.47 27.95 8.04
C MET A 176 4.20 28.73 6.74
N LEU A 177 4.27 28.08 5.58
CA LEU A 177 4.00 28.70 4.28
C LEU A 177 2.52 29.06 4.08
N SER A 178 1.62 28.35 4.77
CA SER A 178 0.17 28.58 4.73
C SER A 178 -0.33 29.66 5.71
N ALA A 179 0.55 30.49 6.26
CA ALA A 179 0.23 31.52 7.27
C ALA A 179 -0.76 32.62 6.81
N GLU A 180 -1.12 32.70 5.52
CA GLU A 180 -2.25 33.52 5.08
C GLU A 180 -3.57 32.93 5.61
N ARG A 181 -4.42 33.78 6.21
CA ARG A 181 -5.61 33.37 6.99
C ARG A 181 -6.57 32.39 6.28
N HIS A 182 -6.72 32.50 4.96
CA HIS A 182 -7.55 31.56 4.16
C HIS A 182 -6.85 30.22 3.88
N LYS A 183 -5.53 30.23 3.67
CA LYS A 183 -4.73 29.01 3.47
C LYS A 183 -4.61 28.20 4.76
N ALA A 184 -4.52 28.87 5.91
CA ALA A 184 -4.49 28.24 7.23
C ALA A 184 -5.77 27.42 7.53
N HIS A 185 -6.95 27.90 7.14
CA HIS A 185 -8.20 27.16 7.32
C HIS A 185 -8.24 25.89 6.45
N ASN A 186 -7.82 25.98 5.19
CA ASN A 186 -7.77 24.83 4.28
C ASN A 186 -6.73 23.80 4.75
N PHE A 187 -5.62 24.26 5.32
CA PHE A 187 -4.61 23.39 5.93
C PHE A 187 -5.15 22.67 7.18
N HIS A 188 -5.90 23.36 8.03
CA HIS A 188 -6.58 22.74 9.17
C HIS A 188 -7.59 21.67 8.73
N PHE A 189 -8.31 21.90 7.62
CA PHE A 189 -9.20 20.89 7.05
C PHE A 189 -8.45 19.61 6.63
N LEU A 190 -7.24 19.72 6.09
CA LEU A 190 -6.41 18.54 5.79
C LEU A 190 -6.06 17.75 7.06
N MET A 191 -5.84 18.44 8.18
CA MET A 191 -5.56 17.83 9.49
C MET A 191 -6.77 17.11 10.06
N GLU A 192 -7.96 17.71 9.93
CA GLU A 192 -9.22 17.07 10.31
C GLU A 192 -9.51 15.80 9.50
N ARG A 193 -8.92 15.63 8.33
CA ARG A 193 -9.05 14.37 7.56
C ARG A 193 -8.24 13.23 8.16
N LEU A 194 -7.10 13.53 8.78
CA LEU A 194 -6.31 12.52 9.49
C LEU A 194 -6.95 12.14 10.82
N HIS A 195 -7.54 13.12 11.51
CA HIS A 195 -8.34 12.88 12.70
C HIS A 195 -9.67 12.21 12.32
N LEU A 196 -10.06 11.18 13.07
CA LEU A 196 -11.31 10.46 12.80
C LEU A 196 -12.54 11.14 13.43
N GLU A 197 -12.35 12.26 14.12
CA GLU A 197 -13.35 13.00 14.92
C GLU A 197 -14.35 13.84 14.08
N GLY A 198 -14.09 14.03 12.77
CA GLY A 198 -14.98 14.78 11.88
C GLY A 198 -16.27 14.05 11.49
N SER A 199 -17.26 14.80 10.98
CA SER A 199 -18.56 14.27 10.50
C SER A 199 -18.36 13.12 9.49
N ALA A 200 -19.35 12.22 9.41
CA ALA A 200 -19.27 10.95 8.69
C ALA A 200 -18.77 11.14 7.26
N ASP A 201 -17.47 10.97 7.09
CA ASP A 201 -16.86 11.03 5.79
C ASP A 201 -17.46 9.89 4.95
N GLY A 202 -17.95 10.22 3.76
CA GLY A 202 -18.77 9.31 2.95
C GLY A 202 -18.21 7.88 2.89
N PHE A 203 -19.12 6.90 2.94
CA PHE A 203 -18.78 5.48 2.90
C PHE A 203 -17.81 5.15 1.75
N GLY A 204 -16.82 4.32 2.04
CA GLY A 204 -15.85 3.84 1.05
C GLY A 204 -14.60 4.72 0.86
N LYS A 205 -14.53 5.92 1.46
CA LYS A 205 -13.30 6.74 1.47
C LYS A 205 -12.20 6.06 2.28
N MET A 206 -11.02 5.92 1.67
CA MET A 206 -9.82 5.44 2.35
C MET A 206 -9.04 6.61 2.96
N ARG A 207 -8.84 6.58 4.27
CA ARG A 207 -7.98 7.54 5.01
C ARG A 207 -6.71 6.87 5.55
N TRP A 208 -6.81 5.60 5.95
CA TRP A 208 -5.71 4.85 6.54
C TRP A 208 -5.61 3.49 5.88
N CYS A 209 -4.38 3.04 5.66
CA CYS A 209 -4.09 1.69 5.21
C CYS A 209 -2.91 1.12 6.00
N MET A 210 -2.83 -0.21 6.00
CA MET A 210 -1.68 -0.93 6.55
C MET A 210 -0.91 -1.54 5.40
N ARG A 211 0.40 -1.46 5.49
CA ARG A 211 1.33 -2.28 4.73
C ARG A 211 1.94 -3.31 5.66
N LEU A 212 1.96 -4.55 5.21
CA LEU A 212 2.63 -5.65 5.89
C LEU A 212 3.30 -6.53 4.83
N ASP A 213 4.63 -6.56 4.83
CA ASP A 213 5.42 -7.24 3.81
C ASP A 213 5.04 -6.72 2.39
N SER A 214 4.51 -7.60 1.52
CA SER A 214 4.01 -7.25 0.18
C SER A 214 2.53 -6.88 0.13
N ALA A 215 1.80 -7.02 1.24
CA ALA A 215 0.37 -6.76 1.34
C ALA A 215 0.12 -5.28 1.68
N VAL A 216 -0.85 -4.65 1.00
CA VAL A 216 -1.34 -3.31 1.32
C VAL A 216 -2.86 -3.26 1.15
N LEU A 217 -3.57 -2.95 2.23
CA LEU A 217 -5.04 -2.84 2.27
C LEU A 217 -5.48 -1.72 3.20
N ASP A 218 -6.71 -1.28 3.00
CA ASP A 218 -7.40 -0.40 3.94
C ASP A 218 -7.41 -1.00 5.34
N LEU A 219 -7.15 -0.11 6.31
CA LEU A 219 -7.04 -0.47 7.72
C LEU A 219 -8.36 -1.03 8.25
N GLU A 220 -9.48 -0.34 7.99
CA GLU A 220 -10.82 -0.79 8.37
C GLU A 220 -11.90 -0.22 7.44
N PHE A 221 -13.03 -0.92 7.36
CA PHE A 221 -14.24 -0.45 6.68
C PHE A 221 -15.48 -0.68 7.57
N PRO A 222 -16.30 0.37 7.78
CA PRO A 222 -16.09 1.75 7.36
C PRO A 222 -15.00 2.41 8.23
N ILE A 223 -14.44 3.54 7.80
CA ILE A 223 -13.35 4.22 8.54
C ILE A 223 -13.78 4.64 9.95
N GLN A 224 -15.07 4.88 10.16
CA GLN A 224 -15.65 5.27 11.45
C GLN A 224 -15.43 4.20 12.52
N ALA A 225 -15.26 2.93 12.14
CA ALA A 225 -14.98 1.85 13.07
C ALA A 225 -13.59 1.96 13.74
N LEU A 226 -12.70 2.82 13.19
CA LEU A 226 -11.38 3.11 13.77
C LEU A 226 -11.41 4.23 14.81
N ARG A 227 -12.51 4.98 14.98
CA ARG A 227 -12.55 6.18 15.84
C ARG A 227 -12.05 5.93 17.26
N ASP A 228 -12.48 4.83 17.85
CA ASP A 228 -12.12 4.46 19.22
C ASP A 228 -10.84 3.62 19.29
N LYS A 229 -10.32 3.19 18.13
CA LYS A 229 -9.22 2.23 18.01
C LYS A 229 -7.93 2.83 17.49
N LEU A 230 -7.98 4.02 16.90
CA LEU A 230 -6.84 4.73 16.32
C LEU A 230 -6.79 6.13 16.88
N ILE A 231 -5.68 6.44 17.56
CA ILE A 231 -5.43 7.74 18.17
C ILE A 231 -4.19 8.33 17.52
N LEU A 232 -4.35 9.53 16.96
CA LEU A 232 -3.27 10.28 16.31
C LEU A 232 -2.81 11.40 17.26
N ASP A 233 -1.55 11.36 17.68
CA ASP A 233 -0.87 12.40 18.44
C ASP A 233 0.27 12.98 17.60
N LEU A 234 -0.05 14.00 16.80
CA LEU A 234 0.92 14.69 15.96
C LEU A 234 2.02 15.39 16.78
N PRO A 235 1.73 16.12 17.88
CA PRO A 235 2.75 16.67 18.77
C PRO A 235 3.79 15.65 19.23
N SER A 236 3.37 14.44 19.62
CA SER A 236 4.26 13.37 20.07
C SER A 236 4.80 12.47 18.94
N LYS A 237 4.44 12.72 17.67
CA LYS A 237 4.81 11.90 16.50
C LYS A 237 4.28 10.46 16.58
N ARG A 238 3.11 10.24 17.18
CA ARG A 238 2.64 8.89 17.46
C ARG A 238 1.27 8.60 16.90
N VAL A 239 1.11 7.37 16.44
CA VAL A 239 -0.19 6.76 16.12
C VAL A 239 -0.33 5.52 16.97
N THR A 240 -1.36 5.48 17.80
CA THR A 240 -1.65 4.35 18.68
C THR A 240 -2.85 3.59 18.12
N ILE A 241 -2.73 2.27 17.97
CA ILE A 241 -3.81 1.42 17.45
C ILE A 241 -4.08 0.19 18.31
N GLU A 242 -5.34 -0.24 18.39
CA GLU A 242 -5.69 -1.60 18.87
C GLU A 242 -5.27 -2.64 17.83
N TRP A 243 -4.13 -3.31 18.07
CA TRP A 243 -3.41 -3.97 16.99
C TRP A 243 -3.88 -5.39 16.68
N LYS A 244 -4.32 -6.18 17.67
CA LYS A 244 -4.66 -7.60 17.47
C LYS A 244 -5.84 -7.78 16.53
N GLU A 245 -6.96 -7.13 16.85
CA GLU A 245 -8.16 -7.24 16.05
C GLU A 245 -7.95 -6.69 14.64
N LEU A 246 -7.28 -5.54 14.56
CA LEU A 246 -6.97 -4.87 13.31
C LEU A 246 -6.08 -5.75 12.41
N LEU A 247 -5.00 -6.31 12.97
CA LEU A 247 -4.09 -7.18 12.23
C LEU A 247 -4.81 -8.46 11.77
N PHE A 248 -5.64 -9.05 12.63
CA PHE A 248 -6.42 -10.22 12.25
C PHE A 248 -7.37 -9.94 11.08
N ARG A 249 -8.09 -8.80 11.12
CA ARG A 249 -8.97 -8.36 10.03
C ARG A 249 -8.18 -8.04 8.74
N PHE A 250 -6.98 -7.50 8.87
CA PHE A 250 -6.09 -7.27 7.73
C PHE A 250 -5.72 -8.60 7.04
N ILE A 251 -5.29 -9.60 7.82
CA ILE A 251 -4.96 -10.94 7.32
C ILE A 251 -6.18 -11.61 6.68
N GLN A 252 -7.37 -11.46 7.27
CA GLN A 252 -8.63 -11.93 6.67
C GLN A 252 -8.89 -11.27 5.31
N GLY A 253 -8.62 -9.97 5.19
CA GLY A 253 -8.72 -9.22 3.93
C GLY A 253 -7.80 -9.75 2.84
N GLU A 254 -6.54 -10.03 3.16
CA GLU A 254 -5.59 -10.63 2.21
C GLU A 254 -5.98 -12.06 1.82
N THR A 255 -6.41 -12.88 2.79
CA THR A 255 -6.91 -14.24 2.52
C THR A 255 -8.11 -14.21 1.58
N GLN A 256 -9.03 -13.25 1.77
CA GLN A 256 -10.18 -13.04 0.89
C GLN A 256 -9.74 -12.59 -0.51
N LEU A 257 -8.78 -11.68 -0.60
CA LEU A 257 -8.23 -11.23 -1.88
C LEU A 257 -7.61 -12.38 -2.68
N ARG A 258 -6.78 -13.21 -2.03
CA ARG A 258 -6.24 -14.44 -2.63
C ARG A 258 -7.34 -15.36 -3.13
N THR A 259 -8.33 -15.65 -2.28
CA THR A 259 -9.47 -16.52 -2.62
C THR A 259 -10.21 -16.00 -3.86
N ILE A 260 -10.45 -14.68 -3.96
CA ILE A 260 -11.08 -14.07 -5.14
C ILE A 260 -10.18 -14.20 -6.37
N ARG A 261 -8.87 -13.98 -6.24
CA ARG A 261 -7.90 -14.11 -7.33
C ARG A 261 -7.83 -15.52 -7.91
N GLU A 262 -8.03 -16.53 -7.07
CA GLU A 262 -8.11 -17.95 -7.47
C GLU A 262 -9.46 -18.25 -8.12
N GLN A 263 -10.58 -17.89 -7.47
CA GLN A 263 -11.94 -18.11 -7.98
C GLN A 263 -12.22 -17.41 -9.32
N LYS A 264 -11.55 -16.29 -9.59
CA LYS A 264 -11.73 -15.46 -10.79
C LYS A 264 -10.58 -15.58 -11.78
N ARG A 265 -9.73 -16.60 -11.66
CA ARG A 265 -8.55 -16.82 -12.53
C ARG A 265 -8.89 -16.75 -14.03
N ASP A 266 -10.00 -17.38 -14.42
CA ASP A 266 -10.40 -17.50 -15.83
C ASP A 266 -11.54 -16.52 -16.22
N SER A 267 -11.82 -15.54 -15.36
CA SER A 267 -12.83 -14.52 -15.64
C SER A 267 -12.29 -13.48 -16.62
N LYS A 268 -13.18 -12.85 -17.39
CA LYS A 268 -12.86 -11.58 -18.06
C LYS A 268 -12.67 -10.50 -16.98
N PHE A 269 -11.83 -9.50 -17.24
CA PHE A 269 -11.58 -8.39 -16.31
C PHE A 269 -12.04 -7.07 -16.92
N SER A 270 -12.61 -6.20 -16.08
CA SER A 270 -13.07 -4.87 -16.48
C SER A 270 -11.92 -3.87 -16.52
N PHE A 271 -11.06 -3.89 -15.50
CA PHE A 271 -9.86 -3.06 -15.42
C PHE A 271 -8.62 -3.92 -15.62
N SER A 272 -8.14 -4.54 -14.55
CA SER A 272 -7.07 -5.54 -14.56
C SER A 272 -7.41 -6.64 -13.56
N ARG A 273 -6.73 -7.79 -13.65
CA ARG A 273 -6.95 -8.89 -12.70
C ARG A 273 -6.80 -8.45 -11.25
N GLU A 274 -5.74 -7.71 -10.95
CA GLU A 274 -5.45 -7.27 -9.60
C GLU A 274 -6.42 -6.20 -9.11
N GLU A 275 -6.73 -5.23 -9.97
CA GLU A 275 -7.63 -4.13 -9.64
C GLU A 275 -9.07 -4.63 -9.42
N ASP A 276 -9.61 -5.48 -10.30
CA ASP A 276 -10.95 -6.03 -10.15
C ASP A 276 -11.07 -6.85 -8.86
N CYS A 277 -10.06 -7.67 -8.54
CA CYS A 277 -10.05 -8.44 -7.31
C CYS A 277 -9.99 -7.54 -6.07
N LEU A 278 -9.18 -6.48 -6.10
CA LEU A 278 -9.06 -5.53 -5.00
C LEU A 278 -10.35 -4.71 -4.80
N ARG A 279 -10.96 -4.21 -5.88
CA ARG A 279 -12.27 -3.55 -5.86
C ARG A 279 -13.34 -4.48 -5.28
N GLU A 280 -13.39 -5.74 -5.71
CA GLU A 280 -14.35 -6.71 -5.19
C GLU A 280 -14.14 -6.97 -3.68
N THR A 281 -12.90 -7.14 -3.22
CA THR A 281 -12.59 -7.28 -1.79
C THR A 281 -13.07 -6.06 -1.00
N ARG A 282 -12.77 -4.84 -1.46
CA ARG A 282 -13.24 -3.60 -0.83
C ARG A 282 -14.77 -3.53 -0.78
N ARG A 283 -15.45 -3.79 -1.90
CA ARG A 283 -16.91 -3.81 -1.98
C ARG A 283 -17.53 -4.84 -1.03
N ARG A 284 -16.93 -6.03 -0.90
CA ARG A 284 -17.39 -7.06 0.06
C ARG A 284 -17.22 -6.62 1.51
N ARG A 285 -16.06 -6.08 1.86
CA ARG A 285 -15.79 -5.54 3.21
C ARG A 285 -16.77 -4.43 3.55
N LEU A 286 -16.99 -3.49 2.63
CA LEU A 286 -17.95 -2.41 2.82
C LEU A 286 -19.38 -2.95 2.95
N ARG A 287 -19.83 -3.88 2.11
CA ARG A 287 -21.18 -4.48 2.25
C ARG A 287 -21.37 -5.17 3.60
N ALA A 288 -20.36 -5.89 4.06
CA ALA A 288 -20.41 -6.63 5.32
C ALA A 288 -20.51 -5.71 6.55
N SER A 289 -20.08 -4.45 6.43
CA SER A 289 -20.13 -3.48 7.51
C SER A 289 -21.41 -2.62 7.51
N LEU A 290 -22.29 -2.77 6.52
CA LEU A 290 -23.54 -2.01 6.42
C LEU A 290 -24.67 -2.70 7.20
N ASP A 291 -25.09 -2.09 8.28
CA ASP A 291 -26.35 -2.38 8.99
C ASP A 291 -27.59 -2.21 8.08
N GLU A 292 -28.48 -3.20 8.09
CA GLU A 292 -29.73 -3.18 7.32
C GLU A 292 -30.81 -2.26 7.91
N SER A 293 -30.72 -1.98 9.22
CA SER A 293 -31.71 -1.16 9.93
C SER A 293 -31.51 0.36 9.73
N ASN A 294 -30.36 0.77 9.20
CA ASN A 294 -30.00 2.17 8.98
C ASN A 294 -30.32 2.62 7.54
N SER A 295 -31.07 3.72 7.39
CA SER A 295 -31.44 4.29 6.08
C SER A 295 -30.23 4.70 5.24
N ASP A 296 -29.20 5.27 5.85
CA ASP A 296 -28.00 5.74 5.14
C ASP A 296 -27.17 4.55 4.61
N HIS A 297 -27.20 3.44 5.34
CA HIS A 297 -26.57 2.20 4.92
C HIS A 297 -27.34 1.53 3.78
N SER A 298 -28.67 1.63 3.78
CA SER A 298 -29.51 1.20 2.67
C SER A 298 -29.20 1.99 1.39
N LEU A 299 -29.08 3.33 1.49
CA LEU A 299 -28.66 4.17 0.37
C LEU A 299 -27.27 3.80 -0.14
N THR A 300 -26.33 3.55 0.77
CA THR A 300 -24.97 3.10 0.42
C THR A 300 -24.97 1.73 -0.27
N ARG A 301 -25.83 0.81 0.18
CA ARG A 301 -26.00 -0.51 -0.45
C ARG A 301 -26.56 -0.39 -1.86
N TRP A 302 -27.52 0.52 -2.07
CA TRP A 302 -28.00 0.86 -3.40
C TRP A 302 -26.88 1.47 -4.26
N ALA A 303 -26.11 2.44 -3.75
CA ALA A 303 -24.98 3.03 -4.48
C ALA A 303 -23.90 2.00 -4.83
N LEU A 304 -23.67 0.99 -3.99
CA LEU A 304 -22.76 -0.13 -4.30
C LEU A 304 -23.24 -0.99 -5.48
N SER A 305 -24.53 -0.97 -5.79
CA SER A 305 -25.10 -1.67 -6.94
C SER A 305 -24.98 -0.88 -8.26
N THR A 306 -24.75 0.43 -8.17
CA THR A 306 -24.59 1.33 -9.33
C THR A 306 -23.13 1.50 -9.76
N LEU A 307 -22.17 1.04 -8.96
CA LEU A 307 -20.75 1.05 -9.31
C LEU A 307 -20.45 0.27 -10.61
N PRO A 308 -19.37 0.60 -11.33
CA PRO A 308 -18.95 -0.13 -12.53
C PRO A 308 -18.85 -1.63 -12.27
N GLY A 309 -19.38 -2.42 -13.20
CA GLY A 309 -19.33 -3.88 -13.11
C GLY A 309 -17.89 -4.39 -13.13
N LEU A 310 -17.58 -5.33 -12.23
CA LEU A 310 -16.28 -6.01 -12.18
C LEU A 310 -16.32 -7.31 -12.97
N PHE A 311 -15.16 -7.80 -13.37
CA PHE A 311 -14.99 -9.06 -14.07
C PHE A 311 -15.71 -9.13 -15.42
N GLY A 312 -15.62 -8.05 -16.21
CA GLY A 312 -16.23 -7.93 -17.54
C GLY A 312 -17.75 -7.83 -17.52
N LYS A 313 -18.36 -7.65 -16.35
CA LYS A 313 -19.80 -7.39 -16.22
C LYS A 313 -20.10 -5.97 -16.70
N ARG A 314 -21.14 -5.85 -17.54
CA ARG A 314 -21.60 -4.54 -18.02
C ARG A 314 -22.21 -3.74 -16.87
N GLN A 315 -22.03 -2.42 -16.91
CA GLN A 315 -22.74 -1.50 -16.04
C GLN A 315 -24.13 -1.26 -16.64
N ASN A 316 -25.18 -1.48 -15.83
CA ASN A 316 -26.56 -1.34 -16.31
C ASN A 316 -27.03 0.12 -16.25
N HIS A 317 -26.53 0.90 -15.29
CA HIS A 317 -26.93 2.29 -15.06
C HIS A 317 -25.73 3.11 -14.55
N GLU A 318 -25.59 4.34 -15.03
CA GLU A 318 -24.69 5.32 -14.43
C GLU A 318 -25.51 6.21 -13.48
N PRO A 319 -25.12 6.32 -12.20
CA PRO A 319 -25.78 7.24 -11.27
C PRO A 319 -25.50 8.70 -11.66
N ALA A 320 -26.39 9.61 -11.27
CA ALA A 320 -26.12 11.04 -11.40
C ALA A 320 -24.88 11.44 -10.57
N GLU A 321 -24.17 12.50 -10.98
CA GLU A 321 -22.89 12.92 -10.41
C GLU A 321 -22.92 13.13 -8.88
N GLU A 322 -24.05 13.61 -8.37
CA GLU A 322 -24.31 13.81 -6.94
C GLU A 322 -24.30 12.50 -6.13
N PHE A 323 -24.57 11.36 -6.75
CA PHE A 323 -24.51 10.02 -6.14
C PHE A 323 -23.22 9.26 -6.48
N ASP A 324 -22.33 9.84 -7.28
CA ASP A 324 -21.08 9.22 -7.73
C ASP A 324 -19.93 9.32 -6.70
N ILE A 325 -20.24 9.77 -5.48
CA ILE A 325 -19.26 9.92 -4.38
C ILE A 325 -18.57 8.59 -4.07
N LEU A 326 -19.32 7.48 -4.09
CA LEU A 326 -18.77 6.16 -3.79
C LEU A 326 -17.80 5.68 -4.87
N ARG A 327 -18.10 5.91 -6.15
CA ARG A 327 -17.21 5.58 -7.27
C ARG A 327 -15.91 6.36 -7.17
N ARG A 328 -16.00 7.69 -7.00
CA ARG A 328 -14.83 8.56 -6.80
C ARG A 328 -13.99 8.14 -5.60
N SER A 329 -14.64 7.70 -4.53
CA SER A 329 -13.97 7.19 -3.32
C SER A 329 -13.25 5.86 -3.58
N GLU A 330 -13.86 4.95 -4.33
CA GLU A 330 -13.23 3.69 -4.74
C GLU A 330 -12.05 3.97 -5.68
N ASP A 331 -12.24 4.78 -6.73
CA ASP A 331 -11.21 5.14 -7.71
C ASP A 331 -10.01 5.83 -7.04
N SER A 332 -10.25 6.79 -6.14
CA SER A 332 -9.19 7.46 -5.40
C SER A 332 -8.38 6.48 -4.54
N ALA A 333 -9.03 5.48 -3.96
CA ALA A 333 -8.34 4.54 -3.11
C ALA A 333 -7.58 3.48 -3.91
N ILE A 334 -8.13 3.01 -5.03
CA ILE A 334 -7.44 2.13 -5.97
C ILE A 334 -6.21 2.82 -6.58
N ALA A 335 -6.33 4.11 -6.93
CA ALA A 335 -5.22 4.93 -7.43
C ALA A 335 -4.03 5.05 -6.46
N PHE A 336 -4.24 4.75 -5.17
CA PHE A 336 -3.19 4.63 -4.18
C PHE A 336 -2.78 3.17 -3.92
N LEU A 337 -3.75 2.29 -3.64
CA LEU A 337 -3.46 0.92 -3.22
C LEU A 337 -2.73 0.13 -4.30
N MET A 338 -3.08 0.30 -5.57
CA MET A 338 -2.44 -0.42 -6.67
C MET A 338 -0.93 -0.10 -6.76
N PRO A 339 -0.51 1.17 -6.87
CA PRO A 339 0.91 1.53 -6.80
C PRO A 339 1.58 1.13 -5.49
N ALA A 340 0.91 1.28 -4.34
CA ALA A 340 1.48 0.92 -3.05
C ALA A 340 1.74 -0.59 -2.91
N ARG A 341 0.84 -1.43 -3.44
CA ARG A 341 1.05 -2.89 -3.52
C ARG A 341 2.19 -3.23 -4.48
N LYS A 342 2.26 -2.58 -5.64
CA LYS A 342 3.36 -2.76 -6.60
C LYS A 342 4.70 -2.40 -5.96
N GLU A 343 4.77 -1.28 -5.25
CA GLU A 343 5.95 -0.89 -4.47
C GLU A 343 6.28 -1.93 -3.39
N ALA A 344 5.29 -2.35 -2.60
CA ALA A 344 5.50 -3.29 -1.49
C ALA A 344 5.95 -4.68 -1.94
N GLY A 345 5.48 -5.15 -3.10
CA GLY A 345 5.85 -6.45 -3.67
C GLY A 345 7.18 -6.46 -4.41
N MET A 346 7.79 -5.30 -4.70
CA MET A 346 9.07 -5.21 -5.42
C MET A 346 10.28 -5.36 -4.50
N SER A 347 11.33 -5.98 -5.03
CA SER A 347 12.62 -6.05 -4.35
C SER A 347 13.18 -4.64 -4.13
N LYS A 348 14.03 -4.46 -3.10
CA LYS A 348 14.67 -3.16 -2.83
C LYS A 348 15.45 -2.66 -4.04
N THR A 349 16.19 -3.54 -4.71
CA THR A 349 16.98 -3.23 -5.91
C THR A 349 16.13 -2.75 -7.08
N GLU A 350 14.96 -3.36 -7.31
CA GLU A 350 14.04 -2.93 -8.37
C GLU A 350 13.39 -1.60 -8.04
N ARG A 351 13.00 -1.39 -6.78
CA ARG A 351 12.47 -0.10 -6.31
C ARG A 351 13.48 1.02 -6.51
N ASP A 352 14.73 0.81 -6.08
CA ASP A 352 15.80 1.79 -6.20
C ASP A 352 16.08 2.11 -7.69
N ARG A 353 16.07 1.09 -8.56
CA ARG A 353 16.19 1.28 -10.01
C ARG A 353 15.05 2.13 -10.59
N LEU A 354 13.81 1.86 -10.20
CA LEU A 354 12.65 2.61 -10.70
C LEU A 354 12.65 4.07 -10.23
N TRP A 355 13.05 4.31 -8.97
CA TRP A 355 13.25 5.65 -8.46
C TRP A 355 14.37 6.38 -9.20
N GLN A 356 15.48 5.70 -9.48
CA GLN A 356 16.57 6.28 -10.26
C GLN A 356 16.10 6.63 -11.68
N LEU A 357 15.31 5.78 -12.32
CA LEU A 357 14.73 6.06 -13.63
C LEU A 357 13.78 7.27 -13.59
N ALA A 358 12.95 7.41 -12.55
CA ALA A 358 12.10 8.58 -12.36
C ALA A 358 12.90 9.87 -12.20
N LYS A 359 13.97 9.81 -11.41
CA LYS A 359 14.91 10.92 -11.26
C LYS A 359 15.56 11.27 -12.60
N ASP A 360 16.13 10.30 -13.30
CA ASP A 360 16.77 10.51 -14.61
C ASP A 360 15.78 11.12 -15.63
N TYR A 361 14.52 10.70 -15.59
CA TYR A 361 13.47 11.24 -16.46
C TYR A 361 13.08 12.68 -16.08
N SER A 362 13.03 13.00 -14.79
CA SER A 362 12.84 14.38 -14.32
C SER A 362 13.99 15.27 -14.76
N ASP A 363 15.24 14.85 -14.50
CA ASP A 363 16.46 15.57 -14.89
C ASP A 363 16.50 15.81 -16.41
N MET A 364 16.05 14.84 -17.21
CA MET A 364 15.89 14.98 -18.66
C MET A 364 14.88 16.09 -19.02
N ASN A 365 13.69 16.08 -18.43
CA ASN A 365 12.67 17.09 -18.71
C ASN A 365 13.14 18.49 -18.29
N ASP A 366 13.79 18.60 -17.14
CA ASP A 366 14.33 19.87 -16.66
C ASP A 366 15.40 20.42 -17.61
N ALA A 367 16.30 19.57 -18.11
CA ALA A 367 17.29 19.95 -19.10
C ALA A 367 16.66 20.39 -20.44
N LEU A 368 15.63 19.68 -20.92
CA LEU A 368 14.92 20.04 -22.15
C LEU A 368 14.13 21.35 -22.00
N ASN A 369 13.47 21.53 -20.85
CA ASN A 369 12.76 22.76 -20.52
C ASN A 369 13.72 23.96 -20.42
N HIS A 370 14.90 23.75 -19.85
CA HIS A 370 15.94 24.78 -19.80
C HIS A 370 16.41 25.19 -21.20
N ILE A 371 16.67 24.24 -22.10
CA ILE A 371 17.03 24.54 -23.50
C ILE A 371 15.88 25.24 -24.23
N GLY A 372 14.63 24.82 -23.99
CA GLY A 372 13.45 25.50 -24.54
C GLY A 372 13.40 26.96 -24.12
N LYS A 373 13.67 27.26 -22.84
CA LYS A 373 13.76 28.63 -22.32
C LYS A 373 14.90 29.43 -22.96
N LEU A 374 16.11 28.86 -23.04
CA LEU A 374 17.26 29.50 -23.70
C LEU A 374 16.96 29.82 -25.17
N HIS A 375 16.36 28.87 -25.90
CA HIS A 375 15.98 29.09 -27.29
C HIS A 375 14.94 30.20 -27.44
N THR A 376 13.93 30.25 -26.58
CA THR A 376 12.96 31.35 -26.56
C THR A 376 13.62 32.69 -26.25
N GLU A 377 14.52 32.73 -25.27
CA GLU A 377 15.25 33.94 -24.91
C GLU A 377 16.09 34.44 -26.10
N TRP A 378 16.85 33.55 -26.72
CA TRP A 378 17.60 33.83 -27.94
C TRP A 378 16.72 34.37 -29.07
N GLN A 379 15.55 33.77 -29.32
CA GLN A 379 14.59 34.26 -30.32
C GLN A 379 14.09 35.67 -29.98
N ASN A 380 13.75 35.93 -28.73
CA ASN A 380 13.25 37.24 -28.29
C ASN A 380 14.33 38.32 -28.43
N THR A 381 15.59 38.01 -28.11
CA THR A 381 16.73 38.94 -28.26
C THR A 381 16.99 39.27 -29.73
N LEU A 382 16.88 38.30 -30.65
CA LEU A 382 17.11 38.53 -32.08
C LEU A 382 15.95 39.22 -32.81
N LEU A 383 14.71 38.93 -32.44
CA LEU A 383 13.53 39.41 -33.18
C LEU A 383 12.90 40.67 -32.58
N ALA A 384 13.38 41.14 -31.42
CA ALA A 384 12.81 42.26 -30.66
C ALA A 384 11.29 42.16 -30.43
N THR A 385 10.74 40.94 -30.50
CA THR A 385 9.33 40.66 -30.29
C THR A 385 9.14 40.01 -28.92
N THR A 386 8.48 40.73 -28.01
CA THR A 386 7.93 40.17 -26.77
C THR A 386 6.71 39.32 -27.10
N THR A 387 6.95 38.13 -27.66
CA THR A 387 5.89 37.12 -27.78
C THR A 387 5.92 36.31 -26.49
N PRO A 388 4.91 36.45 -25.60
CA PRO A 388 4.83 35.59 -24.44
C PRO A 388 4.63 34.15 -24.92
N VAL A 389 5.57 33.26 -24.60
CA VAL A 389 5.36 31.84 -24.79
C VAL A 389 4.16 31.46 -23.93
N PRO A 390 3.10 30.85 -24.50
CA PRO A 390 2.11 30.21 -23.67
C PRO A 390 2.88 29.17 -22.88
N ASN A 391 2.97 29.35 -21.56
CA ASN A 391 3.39 28.29 -20.66
C ASN A 391 2.39 27.15 -20.89
N SER A 392 2.73 26.24 -21.79
CA SER A 392 2.15 24.91 -21.80
C SER A 392 2.54 24.36 -20.44
N VAL A 393 1.60 24.45 -19.50
CA VAL A 393 1.63 23.66 -18.29
C VAL A 393 1.48 22.23 -18.80
N ASP A 394 2.58 21.66 -19.27
CA ASP A 394 2.64 20.24 -19.53
C ASP A 394 2.22 19.58 -18.21
N PRO A 395 1.30 18.61 -18.27
CA PRO A 395 0.82 17.94 -17.07
C PRO A 395 2.05 17.47 -16.31
N THR A 396 2.20 17.99 -15.08
CA THR A 396 3.35 17.73 -14.22
C THR A 396 3.63 16.23 -14.28
N PRO A 397 4.82 15.80 -14.73
CA PRO A 397 5.08 14.38 -14.94
C PRO A 397 4.72 13.64 -13.66
N GLN A 398 3.93 12.56 -13.78
CA GLN A 398 3.67 11.70 -12.62
C GLN A 398 5.01 11.15 -12.14
N ASN A 399 5.58 11.75 -11.10
CA ASN A 399 6.92 11.41 -10.61
C ASN A 399 6.97 10.06 -9.92
N ASN A 400 5.83 9.56 -9.42
CA ASN A 400 5.79 8.25 -8.79
C ASN A 400 5.93 7.13 -9.85
N PRO A 401 7.05 6.38 -9.88
CA PRO A 401 7.28 5.36 -10.90
C PRO A 401 6.37 4.14 -10.80
N PHE A 402 5.77 3.91 -9.63
CA PHE A 402 4.89 2.76 -9.40
C PHE A 402 3.49 2.95 -10.00
N LYS A 403 3.15 4.17 -10.42
CA LYS A 403 1.91 4.44 -11.18
C LYS A 403 2.02 4.13 -12.66
N TRP A 404 3.24 4.02 -13.19
CA TRP A 404 3.42 3.81 -14.62
C TRP A 404 3.00 2.40 -15.01
N SER A 405 2.30 2.33 -16.14
CA SER A 405 2.09 1.06 -16.83
C SER A 405 3.43 0.51 -17.32
N ASP A 406 3.49 -0.79 -17.63
CA ASP A 406 4.73 -1.40 -18.11
C ASP A 406 5.17 -0.80 -19.47
N GLU A 407 4.21 -0.44 -20.31
CA GLU A 407 4.45 0.26 -21.59
C GLU A 407 4.99 1.68 -21.38
N GLU A 408 4.41 2.43 -20.43
CA GLU A 408 4.89 3.77 -20.09
C GLU A 408 6.30 3.73 -19.52
N ARG A 409 6.58 2.76 -18.63
CA ARG A 409 7.92 2.55 -18.09
C ARG A 409 8.92 2.29 -19.21
N GLN A 410 8.63 1.35 -20.12
CA GLN A 410 9.53 1.04 -21.24
C GLN A 410 9.76 2.26 -22.15
N ARG A 411 8.72 3.04 -22.41
CA ARG A 411 8.82 4.29 -23.18
C ARG A 411 9.75 5.30 -22.49
N LYS A 412 9.59 5.50 -21.19
CA LYS A 412 10.43 6.40 -20.38
C LYS A 412 11.88 5.91 -20.31
N GLU A 413 12.11 4.60 -20.13
CA GLU A 413 13.45 4.00 -20.19
C GLU A 413 14.13 4.29 -21.53
N ALA A 414 13.44 4.08 -22.65
CA ALA A 414 13.98 4.35 -23.99
C ALA A 414 14.31 5.83 -24.20
N GLN A 415 13.46 6.74 -23.72
CA GLN A 415 13.69 8.19 -23.78
C GLN A 415 14.91 8.60 -22.97
N VAL A 416 15.01 8.15 -21.71
CA VAL A 416 16.16 8.42 -20.83
C VAL A 416 17.45 7.88 -21.43
N LEU A 417 17.43 6.65 -21.98
CA LEU A 417 18.60 6.06 -22.63
C LEU A 417 19.06 6.90 -23.83
N LYS A 418 18.12 7.34 -24.67
CA LYS A 418 18.43 8.21 -25.81
C LYS A 418 18.99 9.56 -25.34
N TRP A 419 18.39 10.17 -24.33
CA TRP A 419 18.85 11.43 -23.77
C TRP A 419 20.25 11.31 -23.17
N LYS A 420 20.53 10.27 -22.37
CA LYS A 420 21.86 10.00 -21.81
C LYS A 420 22.91 9.83 -22.92
N ALA A 421 22.56 9.14 -24.01
CA ALA A 421 23.46 9.00 -25.16
C ALA A 421 23.72 10.34 -25.89
N GLN A 422 22.79 11.29 -25.82
CA GLN A 422 22.88 12.60 -26.48
C GLN A 422 23.31 13.72 -25.53
N GLN A 423 23.58 13.42 -24.26
CA GLN A 423 23.75 14.42 -23.20
C GLN A 423 24.87 15.42 -23.50
N GLN A 424 26.00 14.96 -24.05
CA GLN A 424 27.11 15.83 -24.43
C GLN A 424 26.72 16.82 -25.53
N ASN A 425 26.00 16.37 -26.54
CA ASN A 425 25.54 17.23 -27.64
C ASN A 425 24.50 18.25 -27.14
N ILE A 426 23.59 17.82 -26.27
CA ILE A 426 22.58 18.67 -25.64
C ILE A 426 23.24 19.78 -24.83
N GLN A 427 24.28 19.46 -24.06
CA GLN A 427 25.06 20.45 -23.31
C GLN A 427 25.83 21.41 -24.22
N GLN A 428 26.38 20.94 -25.34
CA GLN A 428 27.03 21.82 -26.32
C GLN A 428 26.04 22.81 -26.94
N VAL A 429 24.84 22.35 -27.32
CA VAL A 429 23.79 23.24 -27.86
C VAL A 429 23.35 24.27 -26.83
N ALA A 430 23.16 23.87 -25.57
CA ALA A 430 22.82 24.81 -24.49
C ALA A 430 23.89 25.90 -24.34
N ARG A 431 25.17 25.54 -24.28
CA ARG A 431 26.28 26.50 -24.20
C ARG A 431 26.34 27.44 -25.41
N LEU A 432 26.16 26.91 -26.62
CA LEU A 432 26.15 27.73 -27.82
C LEU A 432 25.00 28.75 -27.81
N LEU A 433 23.83 28.37 -27.29
CA LEU A 433 22.70 29.31 -27.13
C LEU A 433 23.01 30.37 -26.08
N GLU A 434 23.57 29.99 -24.93
CA GLU A 434 24.00 30.93 -23.88
C GLU A 434 25.03 31.94 -24.40
N GLU A 435 26.10 31.46 -25.04
CA GLU A 435 27.14 32.30 -25.65
C GLU A 435 26.56 33.20 -26.74
N SER A 436 25.63 32.70 -27.55
CA SER A 436 24.97 33.51 -28.59
C SER A 436 24.08 34.61 -28.00
N ILE A 437 23.35 34.32 -26.92
CA ILE A 437 22.57 35.34 -26.20
C ILE A 437 23.51 36.40 -25.64
N GLU A 438 24.62 36.01 -25.02
CA GLU A 438 25.60 36.95 -24.46
C GLU A 438 26.19 37.89 -25.53
N VAL A 439 26.58 37.34 -26.69
CA VAL A 439 27.15 38.12 -27.81
C VAL A 439 26.12 39.10 -28.40
N VAL A 440 24.86 38.69 -28.54
CA VAL A 440 23.80 39.55 -29.11
C VAL A 440 23.32 40.58 -28.07
N SER A 441 23.48 40.30 -26.78
CA SER A 441 23.10 41.20 -25.68
C SER A 441 24.15 42.28 -25.37
N VAL A 442 25.23 42.37 -26.14
CA VAL A 442 26.25 43.42 -26.00
C VAL A 442 25.61 44.79 -26.29
N PRO A 443 25.65 45.76 -25.35
CA PRO A 443 25.04 47.07 -25.54
C PRO A 443 25.62 47.78 -26.78
N GLU A 444 24.77 48.47 -27.56
CA GLU A 444 25.18 49.28 -28.72
C GLU A 444 26.31 50.28 -28.39
N ASN A 445 26.43 50.67 -27.12
CA ASN A 445 27.44 51.60 -26.61
C ASN A 445 28.86 51.00 -26.53
N ALA A 446 29.05 49.70 -26.76
CA ALA A 446 30.36 49.03 -26.67
C ALA A 446 31.25 49.25 -27.90
N PHE A 447 30.70 49.78 -29.00
CA PHE A 447 31.44 50.04 -30.25
C PHE A 447 31.72 51.53 -30.50
N ASP A 448 31.20 52.43 -29.65
CA ASP A 448 31.35 53.89 -29.82
C ASP A 448 32.71 54.44 -29.35
N ASP A 449 33.58 53.61 -28.76
CA ASP A 449 34.89 54.04 -28.23
C ASP A 449 36.05 53.81 -29.21
N SER A 450 35.80 53.92 -30.52
CA SER A 450 36.84 53.98 -31.54
C SER A 450 37.08 55.43 -32.00
N GLY A 451 37.87 56.14 -31.19
CA GLY A 451 38.76 57.26 -31.57
C GLY A 451 38.36 58.15 -32.75
N SER A 452 37.61 59.21 -32.45
CA SER A 452 37.60 60.43 -33.27
C SER A 452 38.80 61.31 -32.87
N ASP A 453 40.00 60.94 -33.30
CA ASP A 453 41.10 61.89 -33.48
C ASP A 453 41.03 62.43 -34.92
N ILE A 454 40.42 63.61 -35.07
CA ILE A 454 40.72 64.59 -36.13
C ILE A 454 40.80 65.97 -35.48
#